data_AF-A0A529KWC3-F1
#
_entry.id   AF-A0A529KWC3-F1
#
_cell.length_a   1.000
_cell.length_b   1.000
_cell.length_c   1.000
_cell.angle_alpha   90.00
_cell.angle_beta   90.00
_cell.angle_gamma   90.00
#
_symmetry.space_group_name_H-M   'P 1'
#
loop_
_entity.id
_entity.type
_entity.pdbx_description
1 polymer ?
#
loop_
_entity_poly.entity_id
_entity_poly.type
_entity_poly.pdbx_seq_one_letter_code
_entity_poly.pdbx_strand_id
1 'polypeptide(L)'
;YGLADVAGKPVPLHGVKVLFRHPAYEKEDKSVTLAPASGQEFAAQHMPKDGVWIVEVDADAGLDKPYRDVRRIMISNGALQ
;
A
#
# COMPACT_ATOMS: atom_id res chain seq x y z
N TYR A 1 1.76 4.97 -5.14
CA TYR A 1 0.67 5.25 -4.18
C TYR A 1 0.68 6.73 -3.89
N GLY A 2 -0.46 7.38 -4.08
CA GLY A 2 -0.70 8.77 -3.74
C GLY A 2 -2.14 8.93 -3.29
N LEU A 3 -2.44 10.00 -2.57
CA LEU A 3 -3.79 10.36 -2.18
C LEU A 3 -4.21 11.63 -2.91
N ALA A 4 -5.50 11.75 -3.16
CA ALA A 4 -6.14 12.96 -3.63
C ALA A 4 -7.33 13.30 -2.73
N ASP A 5 -7.60 14.58 -2.55
CA ASP A 5 -8.79 15.06 -1.85
C ASP A 5 -10.06 14.85 -2.70
N VAL A 6 -11.20 15.22 -2.14
CA VAL A 6 -12.51 15.09 -2.83
C VAL A 6 -12.63 15.92 -4.11
N ALA A 7 -11.75 16.93 -4.29
CA ALA A 7 -11.67 17.75 -5.50
C ALA A 7 -10.61 17.23 -6.49
N GLY A 8 -9.97 16.09 -6.18
CA GLY A 8 -8.92 15.49 -6.99
C GLY A 8 -7.54 16.15 -6.83
N LYS A 9 -7.36 17.04 -5.86
CA LYS A 9 -6.05 17.65 -5.61
C LYS A 9 -5.16 16.68 -4.83
N PRO A 10 -3.90 16.50 -5.23
CA PRO A 10 -2.98 15.63 -4.50
C PRO A 10 -2.81 16.06 -3.04
N VAL A 11 -2.81 15.09 -2.13
CA VAL A 11 -2.52 15.29 -0.71
C VAL A 11 -1.03 14.99 -0.48
N PRO A 12 -0.25 15.92 0.08
CA PRO A 12 1.15 15.65 0.45
C PRO A 12 1.25 14.51 1.46
N LEU A 13 2.15 13.58 1.19
CA LEU A 13 2.46 12.45 2.08
C LEU A 13 3.90 12.56 2.57
N HIS A 14 4.14 12.24 3.84
CA HIS A 14 5.45 12.25 4.47
C HIS A 14 6.09 10.86 4.52
N GLY A 15 5.27 9.82 4.36
CA GLY A 15 5.71 8.44 4.33
C GLY A 15 4.54 7.50 4.06
N VAL A 16 4.84 6.34 3.48
CA VAL A 16 3.84 5.31 3.21
C VAL A 16 4.41 3.94 3.57
N LYS A 17 3.66 3.20 4.39
CA LYS A 17 3.96 1.82 4.77
C LYS A 17 2.86 0.90 4.24
N VAL A 18 3.27 -0.23 3.67
CA VAL A 18 2.37 -1.26 3.16
C VAL A 18 2.62 -2.55 3.92
N LEU A 19 1.58 -3.15 4.47
CA LEU A 19 1.57 -4.52 4.98
C LEU A 19 0.82 -5.42 4.01
N PHE A 20 1.47 -6.47 3.56
CA PHE A 20 0.86 -7.61 2.89
C PHE A 20 0.60 -8.68 3.92
N ARG A 21 -0.66 -9.09 4.08
CA ARG A 21 -1.07 -10.14 5.01
C ARG A 21 -1.64 -11.33 4.26
N HIS A 22 -1.12 -12.52 4.55
CA HIS A 22 -1.67 -13.74 3.97
C HIS A 22 -2.81 -14.26 4.84
N PRO A 23 -4.05 -14.41 4.34
CA PRO A 23 -5.23 -14.72 5.16
C PRO A 23 -5.13 -16.01 5.98
N ALA A 24 -4.31 -16.96 5.54
CA ALA A 24 -4.14 -18.25 6.19
C ALA A 24 -2.79 -18.44 6.91
N TYR A 25 -1.78 -17.60 6.62
CA TYR A 25 -0.40 -17.85 7.04
C TYR A 25 0.35 -16.56 7.38
N GLU A 26 0.24 -16.10 8.63
CA GLU A 26 0.91 -14.87 9.11
C GLU A 26 2.43 -14.86 8.90
N LYS A 27 3.08 -16.04 8.80
CA LYS A 27 4.52 -16.14 8.52
C LYS A 27 4.92 -15.54 7.16
N GLU A 28 3.98 -15.40 6.24
CA GLU A 28 4.22 -14.77 4.94
C GLU A 28 3.95 -13.26 4.94
N ASP A 29 3.53 -12.69 6.07
CA ASP A 29 3.29 -11.27 6.17
C ASP A 29 4.56 -10.47 5.88
N LYS A 30 4.41 -9.45 5.04
CA LYS A 30 5.53 -8.61 4.61
C LYS A 30 5.20 -7.14 4.83
N SER A 31 6.08 -6.45 5.54
CA SER A 31 6.05 -4.99 5.62
C SER A 31 7.00 -4.40 4.58
N VAL A 32 6.52 -3.42 3.81
CA VAL A 32 7.27 -2.69 2.80
C VAL A 32 7.11 -1.20 3.06
N THR A 33 8.22 -0.49 3.20
CA THR A 33 8.22 0.98 3.21
C THR A 33 8.38 1.46 1.78
N LEU A 34 7.48 2.32 1.32
CA LEU A 34 7.60 2.92 -0.01
C LEU A 34 8.56 4.11 0.03
N ALA A 35 9.34 4.28 -1.03
CA ALA A 35 10.20 5.44 -1.24
C ALA A 35 9.47 6.49 -2.08
N PRO A 36 9.83 7.79 -1.96
CA PRO A 36 9.35 8.82 -2.89
C PRO A 36 9.62 8.41 -4.34
N ALA A 37 8.63 8.61 -5.20
CA ALA A 37 8.69 8.36 -6.63
C ALA A 37 8.45 9.67 -7.40
N SER A 38 7.95 9.61 -8.63
CA SER A 38 7.64 10.80 -9.41
C SER A 38 6.47 11.59 -8.80
N GLY A 39 6.59 12.92 -8.74
CA GLY A 39 5.54 13.80 -8.24
C GLY A 39 5.31 13.64 -6.74
N GLN A 40 4.07 13.40 -6.33
CA GLN A 40 3.66 13.18 -4.92
C GLN A 40 3.39 11.70 -4.61
N GLU A 41 3.87 10.80 -5.47
CA GLU A 41 3.67 9.37 -5.29
C GLU A 41 4.82 8.71 -4.54
N PHE A 42 4.50 7.60 -3.90
CA PHE A 42 5.44 6.69 -3.25
C PHE A 42 5.38 5.31 -3.89
N ALA A 43 6.52 4.65 -4.09
CA ALA A 43 6.60 3.34 -4.73
C ALA A 43 7.70 2.46 -4.11
N ALA A 44 7.56 1.15 -4.28
CA ALA A 44 8.58 0.15 -4.02
C ALA A 44 8.37 -1.02 -4.98
N GLN A 45 9.45 -1.71 -5.35
CA GLN A 45 9.36 -2.96 -6.08
C GLN A 45 9.18 -4.10 -5.09
N HIS A 46 7.95 -4.62 -4.99
CA HIS A 46 7.66 -5.83 -4.25
C HIS A 46 6.54 -6.60 -4.95
N MET A 47 6.78 -7.89 -5.19
CA MET A 47 5.79 -8.80 -5.76
C MET A 47 5.53 -9.92 -4.75
N PRO A 48 4.38 -9.91 -4.07
CA PRO A 48 3.94 -11.05 -3.28
C PRO A 48 3.83 -12.29 -4.18
N LYS A 49 3.92 -13.48 -3.58
CA LYS A 49 3.63 -14.71 -4.32
C LYS A 49 2.18 -14.72 -4.80
N ASP A 50 1.92 -15.53 -5.81
CA ASP A 50 0.55 -15.84 -6.24
C ASP A 50 -0.30 -16.29 -5.06
N GLY A 51 -1.54 -15.81 -5.01
CA GLY A 51 -2.46 -16.05 -3.92
C GLY A 51 -3.31 -14.85 -3.56
N VAL A 52 -4.02 -14.99 -2.44
CA VAL A 52 -4.88 -13.95 -1.89
C VAL A 52 -4.11 -13.19 -0.82
N TRP A 53 -4.21 -11.86 -0.86
CA TRP A 53 -3.55 -11.00 0.11
C TRP A 53 -4.51 -9.93 0.62
N ILE A 54 -4.35 -9.55 1.88
CA ILE A 54 -4.89 -8.29 2.41
C ILE A 54 -3.75 -7.28 2.40
N VAL A 55 -3.93 -6.19 1.67
CA VAL A 55 -2.99 -5.07 1.61
C VAL A 55 -3.52 -3.98 2.51
N GLU A 56 -2.74 -3.65 3.53
CA GLU A 56 -2.99 -2.51 4.42
C GLU A 56 -1.96 -1.43 4.11
N VAL A 57 -2.41 -0.23 3.77
CA VAL A 57 -1.57 0.93 3.54
C VAL A 57 -1.82 1.93 4.65
N ASP A 58 -0.78 2.29 5.38
CA ASP A 58 -0.78 3.41 6.32
C ASP A 58 0.01 4.56 5.67
N ALA A 59 -0.68 5.64 5.32
CA ALA A 59 -0.12 6.82 4.68
C ALA A 59 -0.10 8.02 5.63
N ASP A 60 1.08 8.59 5.87
CA ASP A 60 1.23 9.78 6.70
C ASP A 60 0.86 11.04 5.90
N ALA A 61 -0.40 11.45 6.05
CA ALA A 61 -0.96 12.65 5.44
C ALA A 61 -0.95 13.87 6.38
N GLY A 62 -0.18 13.84 7.50
CA GLY A 62 -0.18 14.91 8.50
C GLY A 62 -1.46 15.02 9.33
N LEU A 63 -2.23 13.92 9.40
CA LEU A 63 -3.41 13.78 10.25
C LEU A 63 -3.04 13.21 11.62
N ASP A 64 -3.94 13.29 12.61
CA ASP A 64 -3.74 12.71 13.96
C ASP A 64 -3.42 11.20 13.92
N LYS A 65 -3.91 10.50 12.91
CA LYS A 65 -3.59 9.10 12.61
C LYS A 65 -3.34 8.94 11.11
N PRO A 66 -2.49 7.98 10.69
CA PRO A 66 -2.28 7.72 9.27
C PRO A 66 -3.60 7.44 8.55
N TYR A 67 -3.70 7.90 7.30
CA TYR A 67 -4.79 7.50 6.43
C TYR A 67 -4.61 6.01 6.08
N ARG A 68 -5.64 5.21 6.41
CA ARG A 68 -5.58 3.76 6.30
C ARG A 68 -6.46 3.26 5.17
N ASP A 69 -5.84 2.61 4.19
CA ASP A 69 -6.50 1.90 3.09
C ASP A 69 -6.28 0.40 3.28
N VAL A 70 -7.37 -0.37 3.35
CA VAL A 70 -7.32 -1.84 3.51
C VAL A 70 -8.12 -2.47 2.39
N ARG A 71 -7.45 -3.31 1.60
CA ARG A 71 -8.07 -3.98 0.46
C ARG A 71 -7.58 -5.42 0.32
N ARG A 72 -8.45 -6.28 -0.17
CA ARG A 72 -8.09 -7.65 -0.55
C ARG A 72 -7.74 -7.68 -2.03
N ILE A 73 -6.63 -8.31 -2.36
CA ILE A 73 -6.17 -8.50 -3.74
C ILE A 73 -5.94 -9.99 -4.05
N MET A 74 -6.02 -10.33 -5.32
CA MET A 74 -5.60 -11.63 -5.85
C MET A 74 -4.41 -11.41 -6.79
N ILE A 75 -3.33 -12.14 -6.56
CA ILE A 75 -2.18 -12.20 -7.45
C ILE A 75 -2.24 -13.55 -8.15
N SER A 76 -2.15 -13.57 -9.47
CA SER A 76 -2.10 -14.79 -10.28
C SER A 76 -1.15 -14.58 -11.44
N ASN A 77 -0.26 -15.54 -11.67
CA ASN A 77 0.82 -15.46 -12.64
C ASN A 77 1.68 -14.18 -12.47
N GLY A 78 1.93 -13.78 -11.22
CA GLY A 78 2.69 -12.58 -10.88
C GLY A 78 1.98 -11.25 -11.16
N ALA A 79 0.69 -11.27 -11.51
CA ALA A 79 -0.08 -10.06 -11.83
C ALA A 79 -1.30 -9.90 -10.91
N LEU A 80 -1.64 -8.65 -10.61
CA LEU A 80 -2.90 -8.29 -9.95
C LEU A 80 -4.08 -8.62 -10.87
N GLN A 81 -5.10 -9.27 -10.33
CA GLN A 81 -6.37 -9.58 -11.01
C GLN A 81 -7.46 -8.57 -10.65
#